data_AF-A0A013WP68-F1
#
_entry.id   AF-A0A013WP68-F1
#
_cell.length_a   1.000
_cell.length_b   1.000
_cell.length_c   1.000
_cell.angle_alpha   90.00
_cell.angle_beta   90.00
_cell.angle_gamma   90.00
#
_symmetry.space_group_name_H-M   'P 1'
#
loop_
_entity.id
_entity.type
_entity.pdbx_description
1 polymer ?
#
loop_
_entity_poly.entity_id
_entity_poly.type
_entity_poly.pdbx_seq_one_letter_code
_entity_poly.pdbx_strand_id
1 'polypeptide(L)'
;MPNFARFAKADAMSTMNIFLPETLKAFVDQQVSGKGFGTSSEYVRELIRKDQDRQNLRRLMLDGATSTQTQSVDESYFADLRDRARHSR
;
A
#
# COMPACT_ATOMS: atom_id res chain seq x y z
N MET A 1 -7.43 12.11 -39.03
CA MET A 1 -6.23 11.83 -38.21
C MET A 1 -6.70 11.67 -36.77
N PRO A 2 -6.66 10.46 -36.17
CA PRO A 2 -7.27 10.23 -34.87
C PRO A 2 -6.37 10.76 -33.74
N ASN A 3 -6.98 11.51 -32.84
CA ASN A 3 -6.37 12.16 -31.68
C ASN A 3 -6.12 11.14 -30.56
N PHE A 4 -4.95 10.49 -30.57
CA PHE A 4 -4.48 9.58 -29.53
C PHE A 4 -3.43 10.27 -28.64
N ALA A 5 -3.87 11.15 -27.74
CA ALA A 5 -3.05 11.55 -26.61
C ALA A 5 -3.92 12.09 -25.47
N ARG A 6 -4.53 11.19 -24.69
CA ARG A 6 -4.94 11.52 -23.33
C ARG A 6 -3.66 11.53 -22.50
N PHE A 7 -2.97 12.67 -22.46
CA PHE A 7 -1.87 12.84 -21.52
C PHE A 7 -2.41 12.53 -20.12
N ALA A 8 -1.88 11.46 -19.52
CA ALA A 8 -2.09 11.18 -18.12
C ALA A 8 -1.79 12.49 -17.37
N LYS A 9 -2.72 12.94 -16.53
CA LYS A 9 -2.41 13.98 -15.55
C LYS A 9 -1.14 13.50 -14.85
N ALA A 10 -0.01 14.18 -15.09
CA ALA A 10 1.09 14.11 -14.15
C ALA A 10 0.46 14.46 -12.81
N ASP A 11 0.52 13.55 -11.84
CA ASP A 11 0.06 13.83 -10.49
C ASP A 11 0.77 15.12 -10.06
N ALA A 12 0.03 16.23 -10.08
CA ALA A 12 0.58 17.52 -9.77
C ALA A 12 1.06 17.43 -8.33
N MET A 13 2.36 17.57 -8.09
CA MET A 13 2.88 17.64 -6.73
C MET A 13 2.25 18.85 -6.05
N SER A 14 1.32 18.58 -5.14
CA SER A 14 0.75 19.59 -4.27
C SER A 14 1.69 19.80 -3.08
N THR A 15 2.00 21.05 -2.78
CA THR A 15 2.86 21.41 -1.66
C THR A 15 2.08 21.37 -0.36
N MET A 16 2.67 20.80 0.69
CA MET A 16 2.11 20.75 2.04
C MET A 16 3.16 21.26 3.03
N ASN A 17 2.84 22.35 3.74
CA ASN A 17 3.68 22.88 4.81
C ASN A 17 3.26 22.28 6.15
N ILE A 18 4.21 21.81 6.94
CA ILE A 18 3.99 21.26 8.27
C ILE A 18 4.96 21.89 9.27
N PHE A 19 4.48 22.13 10.49
CA PHE A 19 5.33 22.57 11.60
C PHE A 19 5.55 21.39 12.54
N LEU A 20 6.80 21.17 12.91
CA LEU A 20 7.20 20.09 13.82
C LEU A 20 7.90 20.70 15.04
N PRO A 21 7.63 20.20 16.26
CA PRO A 21 8.49 20.44 17.41
C PRO A 21 9.93 20.00 17.11
N GLU A 22 10.90 20.65 17.76
CA GLU A 22 12.33 20.40 17.53
C GLU A 22 12.71 18.92 17.68
N THR A 23 12.10 18.22 18.63
CA THR A 23 12.32 16.79 18.86
C THR A 23 11.92 15.93 17.66
N LEU A 24 10.80 16.25 17.02
CA LEU A 24 10.34 15.53 15.83
C LEU A 24 11.16 15.92 14.60
N LYS A 25 11.59 17.19 14.50
CA LYS A 25 12.50 17.61 13.43
C LYS A 25 13.83 16.85 13.50
N ALA A 26 14.46 16.80 14.67
CA ALA A 26 15.71 16.08 14.88
C ALA A 26 15.59 14.59 14.53
N PHE A 27 14.47 13.95 14.90
CA PHE A 27 14.18 12.58 14.50
C PHE A 27 14.08 12.42 12.98
N VAL A 28 13.35 13.30 12.29
CA VAL A 28 13.24 13.28 10.83
C VAL A 28 14.60 13.47 10.18
N ASP A 29 15.43 14.38 10.67
CA ASP A 29 16.77 14.63 10.13
C ASP A 29 17.68 13.39 10.25
N GLN A 30 17.65 12.69 11.38
CA GLN A 30 18.37 11.41 11.56
C GLN A 30 17.91 10.34 10.57
N GLN A 31 16.62 10.31 10.26
CA GLN A 31 16.05 9.35 9.33
C GLN A 31 16.48 9.66 7.90
N VAL A 32 16.55 10.95 7.53
CA VAL A 32 17.07 11.41 6.25
C VAL A 32 18.55 11.04 6.10
N SER A 33 19.38 11.34 7.10
CA SER A 33 20.82 11.03 7.05
C SER A 33 21.12 9.53 7.09
N GLY A 34 20.33 8.75 7.83
CA GLY A 34 20.63 7.34 8.14
C GLY A 34 19.96 6.31 7.22
N LYS A 35 18.85 6.64 6.57
CA LYS A 35 18.03 5.67 5.79
C LYS A 35 17.94 6.00 4.30
N GLY A 36 18.78 6.92 3.82
CA GLY A 36 18.91 7.22 2.39
C GLY A 36 17.78 8.06 1.81
N PHE A 37 17.00 8.77 2.62
CA PHE A 37 16.06 9.78 2.09
C PHE A 37 16.83 11.05 1.72
N GLY A 38 16.49 11.67 0.59
CA GLY A 38 17.12 12.91 0.14
C GLY A 38 16.54 14.16 0.82
N THR A 39 15.31 14.09 1.35
CA THR A 39 14.65 15.22 2.01
C THR A 39 13.68 14.78 3.12
N SER A 40 13.37 15.70 4.04
CA SER A 40 12.33 15.51 5.06
C SER A 40 10.97 15.21 4.44
N SER A 41 10.61 15.90 3.35
CA SER A 41 9.35 15.68 2.62
C SER A 41 9.26 14.27 2.02
N GLU A 42 10.39 13.69 1.61
CA GLU A 42 10.44 12.32 1.14
C GLU A 42 10.19 11.32 2.26
N TYR A 43 10.85 11.51 3.40
CA TYR A 43 10.61 10.67 4.57
C TYR A 43 9.14 10.72 5.01
N VAL A 44 8.54 11.92 5.05
CA VAL A 44 7.12 12.09 5.41
C VAL A 44 6.20 11.42 4.41
N ARG A 45 6.46 11.53 3.09
CA ARG A 45 5.68 10.82 2.06
C ARG A 45 5.71 9.30 2.26
N GLU A 46 6.88 8.75 2.58
CA GLU A 46 7.03 7.33 2.87
C GLU A 46 6.31 6.89 4.15
N LEU A 47 6.32 7.74 5.19
CA LEU A 47 5.53 7.48 6.40
C LEU A 47 4.03 7.43 6.10
N ILE A 48 3.53 8.34 5.26
CA ILE A 48 2.11 8.38 4.86
C ILE A 48 1.74 7.12 4.07
N ARG A 49 2.59 6.69 3.12
CA ARG A 49 2.35 5.43 2.37
C ARG A 49 2.25 4.22 3.30
N LYS A 50 3.20 4.10 4.23
CA LYS A 50 3.18 3.01 5.24
C LYS A 50 1.96 3.06 6.14
N ASP A 51 1.48 4.25 6.48
CA ASP A 51 0.24 4.38 7.24
C ASP A 51 -0.98 3.94 6.41
N GLN A 52 -1.06 4.36 5.15
CA GLN A 52 -2.11 3.94 4.23
C GLN A 52 -2.11 2.41 4.03
N ASP A 53 -0.95 1.79 3.87
CA ASP A 53 -0.82 0.33 3.74
C ASP A 53 -1.32 -0.39 5.00
N ARG A 54 -0.95 0.10 6.19
CA ARG A 54 -1.43 -0.46 7.47
C ARG A 54 -2.94 -0.33 7.61
N GLN A 55 -3.52 0.81 7.23
CA GLN A 55 -4.95 1.02 7.24
C GLN A 55 -5.67 0.09 6.26
N ASN A 56 -5.13 -0.09 5.05
CA ASN A 56 -5.70 -0.99 4.06
C ASN A 56 -5.64 -2.46 4.52
N LEU A 57 -4.51 -2.90 5.07
CA LEU A 57 -4.37 -4.24 5.64
C LEU A 57 -5.39 -4.46 6.77
N ARG A 58 -5.53 -3.50 7.69
CA ARG A 58 -6.52 -3.57 8.77
C ARG A 58 -7.94 -3.71 8.23
N ARG A 59 -8.28 -2.95 7.20
CA ARG A 59 -9.59 -3.07 6.54
C ARG A 59 -9.80 -4.46 5.96
N LEU A 60 -8.84 -4.99 5.20
CA LEU A 60 -8.92 -6.34 4.62
C LEU A 60 -9.07 -7.43 5.69
N MET A 61 -8.37 -7.30 6.83
CA MET A 61 -8.50 -8.24 7.94
C MET A 61 -9.90 -8.20 8.56
N LEU A 62 -10.48 -7.01 8.73
CA LEU A 62 -11.86 -6.87 9.22
C LEU A 62 -12.87 -7.42 8.22
N ASP A 63 -12.73 -7.09 6.94
CA ASP A 63 -13.59 -7.61 5.87
C ASP A 63 -13.54 -9.15 5.87
N GLY A 64 -12.35 -9.75 5.96
CA GLY A 64 -12.16 -11.19 6.06
C GLY A 64 -12.77 -11.79 7.32
N ALA A 65 -12.62 -11.14 8.49
CA ALA A 65 -13.21 -11.60 9.75
C ALA A 65 -14.74 -11.56 9.74
N THR A 66 -15.34 -10.63 9.00
CA THR A 66 -16.80 -10.52 8.83
C THR A 66 -17.34 -11.38 7.68
N SER A 67 -16.46 -11.98 6.87
CA SER A 67 -16.88 -12.82 5.75
C SER A 67 -17.48 -14.14 6.21
N THR A 68 -18.35 -14.72 5.37
CA THR A 68 -18.95 -16.02 5.64
C THR A 68 -17.86 -17.08 5.76
N GLN A 69 -17.84 -17.80 6.87
CA GLN A 69 -16.90 -18.89 7.08
C GLN A 69 -17.15 -20.01 6.07
N THR A 70 -16.10 -20.40 5.35
CA THR A 70 -16.15 -21.51 4.40
C THR A 70 -15.85 -22.82 5.10
N GLN A 71 -16.05 -23.94 4.39
CA GLN A 71 -15.59 -25.25 4.84
C GLN A 71 -14.08 -25.23 5.12
N SER A 72 -13.65 -26.17 5.97
CA SER A 72 -12.23 -26.35 6.31
C SER A 72 -11.39 -26.52 5.05
N VAL A 73 -10.28 -25.79 4.99
CA VAL A 73 -9.30 -25.93 3.91
C VAL A 73 -8.40 -27.12 4.24
N ASP A 74 -8.73 -28.28 3.67
CA ASP A 74 -7.99 -29.53 3.85
C ASP A 74 -7.33 -30.01 2.55
N GLU A 75 -6.72 -31.20 2.58
CA GLU A 75 -6.03 -31.77 1.42
C GLU A 75 -6.97 -32.06 0.24
N SER A 76 -8.23 -32.44 0.53
CA SER A 76 -9.24 -32.71 -0.49
C SER A 76 -9.66 -31.43 -1.21
N TYR A 77 -9.82 -30.33 -0.46
CA TYR A 77 -10.09 -29.00 -1.01
C TYR A 77 -9.04 -28.61 -2.07
N PHE A 78 -7.75 -28.82 -1.77
CA PHE A 78 -6.68 -28.49 -2.71
C PHE A 78 -6.59 -29.47 -3.89
N ALA A 79 -6.92 -30.75 -3.70
CA ALA A 79 -7.01 -31.71 -4.79
C ALA A 79 -8.10 -31.28 -5.80
N ASP A 80 -9.30 -31.00 -5.31
CA ASP A 80 -10.43 -30.53 -6.12
C ASP A 80 -10.13 -29.21 -6.83
N LEU A 81 -9.41 -28.29 -6.16
CA LEU A 81 -9.01 -27.02 -6.76
C LEU A 81 -8.05 -27.22 -7.93
N ARG A 82 -7.05 -28.11 -7.78
CA ARG A 82 -6.09 -28.43 -8.85
C ARG A 82 -6.75 -29.13 -10.02
N ASP A 83 -7.65 -30.07 -9.74
CA ASP A 83 -8.38 -30.77 -10.80
C ASP A 83 -9.26 -29.80 -11.58
N ARG A 84 -10.01 -28.91 -10.92
CA ARG A 84 -10.77 -27.85 -11.62
C ARG A 84 -9.88 -26.97 -12.51
N ALA A 85 -8.72 -26.53 -12.03
CA ALA A 85 -7.80 -25.69 -12.80
C ALA A 85 -7.20 -26.41 -14.03
N ARG A 86 -7.07 -27.75 -13.97
CA ARG A 86 -6.62 -28.57 -15.11
C ARG A 86 -7.70 -28.81 -16.15
N HIS A 87 -8.96 -28.91 -15.72
CA HIS A 87 -10.12 -29.13 -16.61
C HIS A 87 -10.65 -27.83 -17.25
N SER A 88 -10.23 -26.66 -16.76
CA SER A 88 -10.60 -25.35 -17.34
C SER A 88 -9.68 -24.90 -18.48
N ARG A 89 -8.93 -25.83 -19.11
CA ARG A 89 -7.99 -25.57 -20.20
C ARG A 89 -8.36 -26.40 -21.41
#